data_AF-A0A1N7Q2Z5-F1
#
_entry.id   AF-A0A1N7Q2Z5-F1
#
_cell.length_a   1.000
_cell.length_b   1.000
_cell.length_c   1.000
_cell.angle_alpha   90.00
_cell.angle_beta   90.00
_cell.angle_gamma   90.00
#
_symmetry.space_group_name_H-M   'P 1'
#
loop_
_entity.id
_entity.type
_entity.pdbx_description
1 polymer ?
#
loop_
_entity_poly.entity_id
_entity_poly.type
_entity_poly.pdbx_seq_one_letter_code
_entity_poly.pdbx_strand_id
1 'polypeptide(L)'
;MIRLLAVLGLALGLVTQQAQASAATVAVDPGFAPVASALAQMFSAQTGHDLVLMVAAGPALEGTAADVLLAPDADLPARLAEDGRAAPESLMTYAMGAAGGDGATRPRDAVLLRDGAQNPVARSFMEFLMTPEAWDVIVSHGFGAH
;
A
#
# COMPACT_ATOMS: atom_id res chain seq x y z
N MET A 1 -52.02 -15.91 -43.57
CA MET A 1 -50.68 -16.53 -43.67
C MET A 1 -49.67 -15.60 -42.99
N ILE A 2 -48.95 -16.12 -41.99
CA ILE A 2 -47.70 -15.65 -41.36
C ILE A 2 -47.74 -14.34 -40.53
N ARG A 3 -47.56 -14.54 -39.21
CA ARG A 3 -47.24 -13.57 -38.15
C ARG A 3 -45.80 -13.08 -38.29
N LEU A 4 -45.44 -11.86 -37.88
CA LEU A 4 -44.13 -11.62 -37.25
C LEU A 4 -44.11 -10.31 -36.42
N LEU A 5 -44.04 -10.48 -35.10
CA LEU A 5 -43.52 -9.51 -34.12
C LEU A 5 -41.99 -9.53 -34.18
N ALA A 6 -41.32 -8.38 -34.07
CA ALA A 6 -39.90 -8.28 -33.70
C ALA A 6 -39.65 -6.86 -33.13
N VAL A 7 -39.92 -6.66 -31.85
CA VAL A 7 -38.96 -6.71 -30.72
C VAL A 7 -37.84 -5.67 -30.85
N LEU A 8 -38.09 -4.57 -30.13
CA LEU A 8 -37.19 -3.58 -29.57
C LEU A 8 -35.82 -4.16 -29.16
N GLY A 9 -34.79 -3.91 -29.97
CA GLY A 9 -33.39 -4.24 -29.65
C GLY A 9 -32.79 -3.19 -28.73
N LEU A 10 -33.10 -3.27 -27.43
CA LEU A 10 -32.39 -2.54 -26.37
C LEU A 10 -30.99 -3.17 -26.25
N ALA A 11 -30.01 -2.58 -26.96
CA ALA A 11 -28.61 -2.93 -26.79
C ALA A 11 -28.16 -2.46 -25.39
N LEU A 12 -28.35 -3.30 -24.38
CA LEU A 12 -27.66 -3.21 -23.11
C LEU A 12 -26.16 -3.31 -23.42
N GLY A 13 -25.48 -2.16 -23.44
CA GLY A 13 -24.03 -2.13 -23.42
C GLY A 13 -23.56 -2.92 -22.22
N LEU A 14 -22.88 -4.05 -22.47
CA LEU A 14 -22.11 -4.73 -21.46
C LEU A 14 -21.10 -3.71 -20.93
N VAL A 15 -21.37 -3.16 -19.74
CA VAL A 15 -20.36 -2.50 -18.94
C VAL A 15 -19.32 -3.57 -18.66
N THR A 16 -18.22 -3.53 -19.40
CA THR A 16 -17.01 -4.27 -19.08
C THR A 16 -16.55 -3.75 -17.72
N GLN A 17 -16.90 -4.47 -16.64
CA GLN A 17 -16.32 -4.24 -15.32
C GLN A 17 -14.81 -4.36 -15.51
N GLN A 18 -14.12 -3.23 -15.49
CA GLN A 18 -12.66 -3.20 -15.53
C GLN A 18 -12.19 -4.11 -14.40
N ALA A 19 -11.36 -5.09 -14.74
CA ALA A 19 -10.55 -5.83 -13.78
C ALA A 19 -9.71 -4.80 -13.02
N GLN A 20 -10.24 -4.32 -11.90
CA GLN A 20 -9.51 -3.51 -10.94
C GLN A 20 -8.43 -4.42 -10.36
N ALA A 21 -7.23 -3.87 -10.15
CA ALA A 21 -6.18 -4.59 -9.43
C ALA A 21 -6.77 -5.07 -8.09
N SER A 22 -6.80 -6.39 -7.88
CA SER A 22 -7.30 -6.96 -6.63
C SER A 22 -6.24 -6.96 -5.53
N ALA A 23 -5.01 -6.58 -5.87
CA ALA A 23 -3.88 -6.60 -4.96
C ALA A 23 -2.91 -5.42 -5.17
N ALA A 24 -2.14 -5.13 -4.13
CA ALA A 24 -0.96 -4.28 -4.19
C ALA A 24 0.25 -4.98 -3.56
N THR A 25 1.43 -4.66 -4.06
CA THR A 25 2.71 -5.14 -3.53
C THR A 25 3.27 -4.09 -2.58
N VAL A 26 3.65 -4.51 -1.38
CA VAL A 26 4.21 -3.63 -0.34
C VAL A 26 5.63 -4.07 -0.03
N ALA A 27 6.60 -3.20 -0.33
CA ALA A 27 7.98 -3.38 0.06
C ALA A 27 8.19 -2.89 1.50
N VAL A 28 8.85 -3.69 2.32
CA VAL A 28 9.07 -3.40 3.74
C VAL A 28 10.41 -3.96 4.22
N ASP A 29 11.04 -3.31 5.19
CA ASP A 29 12.24 -3.84 5.84
C ASP A 29 11.93 -5.01 6.79
N PRO A 30 12.91 -5.90 7.07
CA PRO A 30 12.69 -7.05 7.94
C PRO A 30 12.23 -6.72 9.36
N GLY A 31 12.58 -5.54 9.88
CA GLY A 31 12.22 -5.13 11.25
C GLY A 31 10.73 -4.84 11.40
N PHE A 32 10.09 -4.35 10.34
CA PHE A 32 8.65 -4.06 10.32
C PHE A 32 7.81 -5.16 9.68
N ALA A 33 8.42 -6.16 9.03
CA ALA A 33 7.73 -7.24 8.32
C ALA A 33 6.64 -7.98 9.14
N PRO A 34 6.83 -8.32 10.43
CA PRO A 34 5.78 -8.95 11.23
C PRO A 34 4.54 -8.06 11.39
N VAL A 35 4.75 -6.75 11.58
CA VAL A 35 3.68 -5.75 11.72
C VAL A 35 2.97 -5.55 10.39
N ALA A 36 3.73 -5.45 9.29
CA ALA A 36 3.18 -5.38 7.94
C ALA A 36 2.30 -6.60 7.61
N SER A 37 2.67 -7.80 8.07
CA SER A 37 1.84 -9.00 7.91
C SER A 37 0.52 -8.92 8.68
N ALA A 38 0.55 -8.44 9.92
CA ALA A 38 -0.67 -8.21 10.70
C ALA A 38 -1.59 -7.15 10.06
N LEU A 39 -1.00 -6.04 9.59
CA LEU A 39 -1.72 -4.99 8.87
C LEU A 39 -2.32 -5.51 7.56
N ALA A 40 -1.58 -6.31 6.79
CA ALA A 40 -2.08 -6.91 5.55
C ALA A 40 -3.27 -7.83 5.78
N GLN A 41 -3.22 -8.67 6.82
CA GLN A 41 -4.34 -9.53 7.20
C GLN A 41 -5.58 -8.71 7.59
N MET A 42 -5.39 -7.67 8.40
CA MET A 42 -6.47 -6.80 8.83
C MET A 42 -7.08 -6.02 7.66
N PHE A 43 -6.24 -5.46 6.79
CA PHE A 43 -6.66 -4.75 5.58
C PHE A 43 -7.48 -5.65 4.65
N SER A 44 -7.00 -6.87 4.40
CA SER A 44 -7.73 -7.86 3.59
C SER A 44 -9.08 -8.23 4.21
N ALA A 45 -9.14 -8.44 5.53
CA ALA A 45 -10.39 -8.73 6.22
C ALA A 45 -11.42 -7.60 6.15
N GLN A 46 -10.98 -6.34 6.14
CA GLN A 46 -11.87 -5.17 6.12
C GLN A 46 -12.30 -4.77 4.71
N THR A 47 -11.44 -4.95 3.71
CA THR A 47 -11.64 -4.40 2.36
C THR A 47 -11.88 -5.45 1.29
N GLY A 48 -11.45 -6.70 1.53
CA GLY A 48 -11.40 -7.76 0.52
C GLY A 48 -10.27 -7.62 -0.49
N HIS A 49 -9.36 -6.64 -0.32
CA HIS A 49 -8.18 -6.47 -1.16
C HIS A 49 -6.96 -7.19 -0.56
N ASP A 50 -6.12 -7.75 -1.42
CA ASP A 50 -4.92 -8.45 -0.98
C ASP A 50 -3.67 -7.57 -1.01
N LEU A 51 -2.75 -7.82 -0.07
CA LEU A 51 -1.41 -7.24 -0.12
C LEU A 51 -0.36 -8.35 -0.24
N VAL A 52 0.57 -8.18 -1.16
CA VAL A 52 1.73 -9.05 -1.32
C VAL A 52 2.93 -8.37 -0.70
N LEU A 53 3.51 -8.96 0.35
CA LEU A 53 4.65 -8.37 1.04
C LEU A 53 5.98 -8.78 0.38
N MET A 54 6.80 -7.80 0.06
CA MET A 54 8.20 -7.98 -0.35
C MET A 54 9.11 -7.51 0.77
N VAL A 55 9.71 -8.45 1.48
CA VAL A 55 10.65 -8.13 2.57
C VAL A 55 12.05 -7.99 2.00
N ALA A 56 12.64 -6.80 2.11
CA ALA A 56 13.97 -6.48 1.59
C ALA A 56 14.69 -5.47 2.48
N ALA A 57 16.03 -5.48 2.51
CA ALA A 57 16.82 -4.58 3.34
C ALA A 57 17.85 -3.79 2.52
N GLY A 58 18.20 -2.61 3.02
CA GLY A 58 19.22 -1.76 2.41
C GLY A 58 18.92 -1.45 0.94
N PRO A 59 19.92 -1.51 0.03
CA PRO A 59 19.72 -1.20 -1.38
C PRO A 59 18.67 -2.06 -2.09
N ALA A 60 18.43 -3.29 -1.63
CA ALA A 60 17.44 -4.17 -2.22
C ALA A 60 16.00 -3.69 -2.00
N LEU A 61 15.75 -2.93 -0.91
CA LEU A 61 14.44 -2.35 -0.62
C LEU A 61 14.07 -1.25 -1.64
N GLU A 62 15.04 -0.38 -1.95
CA GLU A 62 14.90 0.69 -2.93
C GLU A 62 14.72 0.14 -4.37
N GLY A 63 15.33 -1.00 -4.67
CA GLY A 63 15.28 -1.63 -6.00
C GLY A 63 14.02 -2.47 -6.26
N THR A 64 13.03 -2.44 -5.37
CA THR A 64 11.79 -3.21 -5.56
C THR A 64 10.91 -2.62 -6.64
N ALA A 65 10.16 -3.47 -7.33
CA ALA A 65 9.07 -3.09 -8.23
C ALA A 65 7.71 -3.10 -7.51
N ALA A 66 7.70 -2.71 -6.23
CA ALA A 66 6.50 -2.69 -5.40
C ALA A 66 5.59 -1.50 -5.74
N ASP A 67 4.36 -1.54 -5.25
CA ASP A 67 3.42 -0.42 -5.36
C ASP A 67 3.62 0.60 -4.22
N VAL A 68 3.85 0.09 -3.01
CA VAL A 68 4.03 0.86 -1.77
C VAL A 68 5.40 0.55 -1.20
N LEU A 69 6.12 1.56 -0.74
CA LEU A 69 7.31 1.41 0.10
C LEU A 69 6.98 1.84 1.53
N LEU A 70 7.15 0.93 2.49
CA LEU A 70 7.20 1.23 3.92
C LEU A 70 8.66 1.25 4.35
N ALA A 71 9.24 2.44 4.45
CA ALA A 71 10.66 2.58 4.70
C ALA A 71 11.01 2.57 6.20
N PRO A 72 12.22 2.10 6.54
CA PRO A 72 12.75 2.19 7.90
C PRO A 72 13.06 3.61 8.39
N ASP A 73 13.04 4.60 7.50
CA ASP A 73 13.42 5.99 7.76
C ASP A 73 12.64 6.94 6.82
N ALA A 74 12.81 8.25 7.03
CA ALA A 74 12.23 9.29 6.20
C ALA A 74 13.07 9.65 4.96
N ASP A 75 14.37 9.36 4.99
CA ASP A 75 15.32 9.83 3.97
C ASP A 75 15.12 9.10 2.64
N LEU A 76 14.88 7.78 2.67
CA LEU A 76 14.69 6.98 1.46
C LEU A 76 13.40 7.40 0.69
N PRO A 77 12.21 7.48 1.31
CA PRO A 77 11.00 7.93 0.63
C PRO A 77 11.13 9.35 0.07
N ALA A 78 11.70 10.27 0.84
CA ALA A 78 11.91 11.66 0.40
C ALA A 78 12.80 11.72 -0.84
N ARG A 79 13.95 11.02 -0.83
CA ARG A 79 14.85 10.94 -1.99
C ARG A 79 14.16 10.34 -3.21
N LEU A 80 13.40 9.27 -3.05
CA LEU A 80 12.68 8.64 -4.18
C LEU A 80 11.62 9.56 -4.78
N ALA A 81 10.96 10.37 -3.96
CA ALA A 81 10.01 11.38 -4.42
C ALA A 81 10.71 12.51 -5.18
N GLU A 82 11.84 13.02 -4.68
CA GLU A 82 12.67 14.02 -5.36
C GLU A 82 13.19 13.52 -6.71
N ASP A 83 13.58 12.24 -6.79
CA ASP A 83 14.06 11.59 -8.01
C ASP A 83 12.93 11.26 -9.02
N GLY A 84 11.67 11.55 -8.68
CA GLY A 84 10.51 11.20 -9.52
C GLY A 84 10.26 9.69 -9.66
N ARG A 85 10.81 8.90 -8.73
CA ARG A 85 10.62 7.45 -8.63
C ARG A 85 9.47 7.07 -7.69
N ALA A 86 8.97 8.02 -6.92
CA ALA A 86 7.79 7.90 -6.07
C ALA A 86 6.89 9.14 -6.21
N ALA A 87 5.62 9.00 -5.85
CA ALA A 87 4.65 10.08 -5.92
C ALA A 87 4.78 11.00 -4.69
N PRO A 88 5.30 12.23 -4.82
CA PRO A 88 5.62 13.10 -3.68
C PRO A 88 4.41 13.44 -2.80
N GLU A 89 3.22 13.52 -3.39
CA GLU A 89 1.97 13.78 -2.68
C GLU A 89 1.52 12.64 -1.76
N SER A 90 2.10 11.46 -1.91
CA SER A 90 1.79 10.28 -1.09
C SER A 90 2.73 10.09 0.09
N LEU A 91 3.76 10.93 0.22
CA LEU A 91 4.73 10.85 1.30
C LEU A 91 4.05 11.11 2.65
N MET A 92 4.20 10.18 3.59
CA MET A 92 3.68 10.34 4.94
C MET A 92 4.45 9.53 5.97
N THR A 93 4.46 9.98 7.22
CA THR A 93 4.94 9.18 8.35
C THR A 93 3.85 8.24 8.83
N TYR A 94 4.08 6.93 8.70
CA TYR A 94 3.10 5.90 9.11
C TYR A 94 3.40 5.31 10.50
N ALA A 95 4.65 5.41 10.96
CA ALA A 95 5.08 4.87 12.24
C ALA A 95 6.25 5.65 12.83
N MET A 96 6.48 5.46 14.13
CA MET A 96 7.67 5.92 14.85
C MET A 96 8.41 4.70 15.39
N GLY A 97 9.73 4.65 15.29
CA GLY A 97 10.50 3.58 15.92
C GLY A 97 11.91 3.43 15.36
N ALA A 98 12.68 2.55 15.98
CA ALA A 98 14.05 2.29 15.55
C ALA A 98 14.05 1.27 14.41
N ALA A 99 14.72 1.61 13.30
CA ALA A 99 15.11 0.64 12.29
C ALA A 99 16.55 0.12 12.48
N GLY A 100 17.31 0.70 13.41
CA GLY A 100 18.71 0.40 13.69
C GLY A 100 18.96 0.03 15.16
N GLY A 101 20.18 -0.42 15.45
CA GLY A 101 20.57 -0.89 16.78
C GLY A 101 20.90 0.20 17.81
N ASP A 102 20.74 1.49 17.46
CA ASP A 102 21.04 2.62 18.36
C ASP A 102 19.88 2.99 19.29
N GLY A 103 18.71 2.37 19.11
CA GLY A 103 17.54 2.56 19.96
C GLY A 103 16.86 3.94 19.82
N ALA A 104 17.27 4.75 18.84
CA ALA A 104 16.65 6.05 18.61
C ALA A 104 15.30 5.89 17.91
N THR A 105 14.23 6.41 18.52
CA THR A 105 12.91 6.53 17.88
C THR A 105 12.99 7.56 16.76
N ARG A 106 12.79 7.12 15.52
CA ARG A 106 12.78 7.98 14.32
C ARG A 106 11.48 7.82 13.55
N PRO A 107 11.09 8.83 12.74
CA PRO A 107 10.00 8.68 11.79
C PRO A 107 10.30 7.57 10.78
N ARG A 108 9.26 6.80 10.46
CA ARG A 108 9.24 5.82 9.37
C ARG A 108 8.21 6.28 8.37
N ASP A 109 8.66 6.54 7.15
CA ASP A 109 7.80 7.10 6.12
C ASP A 109 7.39 6.05 5.08
N ALA A 110 6.19 6.25 4.55
CA ALA A 110 5.61 5.50 3.47
C ALA A 110 5.50 6.38 2.24
N VAL A 111 5.60 5.77 1.06
CA VAL A 111 5.35 6.45 -0.21
C VAL A 111 4.84 5.45 -1.25
N LEU A 112 4.00 5.93 -2.18
CA LEU A 112 3.64 5.19 -3.37
C LEU A 112 4.78 5.28 -4.39
N LEU A 113 5.30 4.13 -4.80
CA LEU A 113 6.27 4.07 -5.90
C LEU A 113 5.57 4.38 -7.22
N ARG A 114 6.32 4.86 -8.21
CA ARG A 114 5.77 5.38 -9.47
C ARG A 114 4.77 4.43 -10.15
N ASP A 115 5.03 3.13 -10.14
CA ASP A 115 4.17 2.14 -10.78
C ASP A 115 2.90 1.86 -9.93
N GLY A 116 3.01 1.95 -8.60
CA GLY A 116 1.89 1.82 -7.66
C GLY A 116 1.09 3.08 -7.43
N ALA A 117 1.59 4.25 -7.85
CA ALA A 117 0.94 5.53 -7.64
C ALA A 117 -0.47 5.57 -8.21
N GLN A 118 -0.78 4.78 -9.23
CA GLN A 118 -2.11 4.64 -9.83
C GLN A 118 -2.93 3.45 -9.35
N ASN A 119 -2.34 2.55 -8.55
CA ASN A 119 -3.00 1.37 -8.03
C ASN A 119 -4.02 1.76 -6.92
N PRO A 120 -5.33 1.51 -7.11
CA PRO A 120 -6.34 1.89 -6.12
C PRO A 120 -6.17 1.12 -4.80
N VAL A 121 -5.68 -0.13 -4.83
CA VAL A 121 -5.42 -0.91 -3.61
C VAL A 121 -4.26 -0.32 -2.82
N ALA A 122 -3.19 0.11 -3.51
CA ALA A 122 -2.06 0.76 -2.88
C ALA A 122 -2.46 2.07 -2.18
N ARG A 123 -3.27 2.90 -2.84
CA ARG A 123 -3.80 4.13 -2.24
C ARG A 123 -4.71 3.85 -1.04
N SER A 124 -5.61 2.88 -1.16
CA SER A 124 -6.48 2.48 -0.06
C SER A 124 -5.68 1.94 1.12
N PHE A 125 -4.58 1.22 0.88
CA PHE A 125 -3.69 0.79 1.95
C PHE A 125 -2.97 1.96 2.63
N MET A 126 -2.52 2.95 1.86
CA MET A 126 -1.93 4.18 2.40
C MET A 126 -2.93 4.92 3.32
N GLU A 127 -4.20 5.02 2.93
CA GLU A 127 -5.26 5.57 3.78
C GLU A 127 -5.53 4.71 5.02
N PHE A 128 -5.53 3.39 4.86
CA PHE A 128 -5.73 2.44 5.94
C PHE A 128 -4.64 2.55 7.03
N LEU A 129 -3.38 2.81 6.67
CA LEU A 129 -2.30 2.99 7.65
C LEU A 129 -2.57 4.13 8.64
N MET A 130 -3.43 5.07 8.28
CA MET A 130 -3.78 6.24 9.09
C MET A 130 -5.03 6.02 9.95
N THR A 131 -5.65 4.84 9.90
CA THR A 131 -6.80 4.54 10.75
C THR A 131 -6.37 4.22 12.18
N PRO A 132 -7.25 4.49 13.18
CA PRO A 132 -6.96 4.12 14.57
C PRO A 132 -6.64 2.63 14.75
N GLU A 133 -7.34 1.75 14.03
CA GLU A 133 -7.16 0.30 14.15
C GLU A 133 -5.80 -0.16 13.61
N ALA A 134 -5.34 0.41 12.48
CA ALA A 134 -4.00 0.17 11.98
C ALA A 134 -2.94 0.68 12.97
N TRP A 135 -3.19 1.86 13.54
CA TRP A 135 -2.29 2.46 14.51
C TRP A 135 -2.16 1.64 15.80
N ASP A 136 -3.26 1.06 16.30
CA ASP A 136 -3.24 0.15 17.45
C ASP A 136 -2.34 -1.08 17.20
N VAL A 137 -2.38 -1.63 15.98
CA VAL A 137 -1.47 -2.73 15.59
C VAL A 137 -0.02 -2.26 15.56
N ILE A 138 0.25 -1.09 14.99
CA ILE A 138 1.58 -0.49 14.89
C ILE A 138 2.18 -0.24 16.29
N VAL A 139 1.44 0.39 17.19
CA VAL A 139 1.88 0.68 18.56
C VAL A 139 2.04 -0.56 19.42
N SER A 140 1.12 -1.54 19.32
CA SER A 140 1.22 -2.79 20.10
C SER A 140 2.47 -3.60 19.80
N HIS A 141 3.12 -3.34 18.65
CA HIS A 141 4.39 -3.96 18.26
C HIS A 141 5.61 -3.07 18.55
N GLY A 142 5.45 -1.98 19.30
CA GLY A 142 6.54 -1.10 19.70
C GLY A 142 6.93 -0.05 18.65
N PHE A 143 6.09 0.17 17.64
CA PHE A 143 6.27 1.24 16.67
C PHE A 143 5.29 2.37 16.99
N GLY A 144 5.68 3.32 17.82
CA GLY A 144 4.87 4.47 18.19
C GLY A 144 5.68 5.47 19.01
N ALA A 145 5.24 6.72 19.08
CA ALA A 145 5.76 7.64 20.08
C ALA A 145 5.19 7.23 21.44
N HIS A 146 6.07 6.89 22.38
CA HIS A 146 5.71 6.78 23.81
C HIS A 146 5.73 8.17 24.45
#